data_AF-A0A5D6YDD9-F1
#
_entry.id   AF-A0A5D6YDD9-F1
#
_cell.length_a   1.000
_cell.length_b   1.000
_cell.length_c   1.000
_cell.angle_alpha   90.00
_cell.angle_beta   90.00
_cell.angle_gamma   90.00
#
_symmetry.space_group_name_H-M   'P 1'
#
loop_
_entity.id
_entity.type
_entity.pdbx_description
1 polymer ?
#
loop_
_entity_poly.entity_id
_entity_poly.type
_entity_poly.pdbx_seq_one_letter_code
_entity_poly.pdbx_strand_id
1 'polypeptide(L)'
;MAVTSSKARSTSVRAADAPLGVNAPGGRSGGGATSGARAARLSRVLLGNDSWELKLLSLGVGWELFQTAFALVVSALYVLQTYHPAMSTDGFDLAALVVFTADYLLNLYCCENRFKFVLAFMSIMDVLTIVPSIVDHINRRSGRGAYPFLRFIRVLRLLRLIRLLRAAGSRSVSGACSFVQTIVLLLTSIVFIAAGIFHAAESSNRLADQPPISYGDALYFMLVTLAAVGYGDMLPLTSEGKAVAAAMIIITFTVIPRELSRLNQLLALQSQFRKVYQPVVGNPHVLVVGHVSEPRCLLDFFRELYHPDRLLETGGAVSALSDLPCVIVAPDEPPEGIVALLEHPML
;
A
#
# COMPACT_ATOMS: atom_id res chain seq x y z
N MET A 1 18.95 17.05 10.44
CA MET A 1 19.12 15.80 9.67
C MET A 1 20.28 15.02 10.25
N ALA A 2 20.10 13.85 10.86
CA ALA A 2 21.23 13.08 11.41
C ALA A 2 21.85 12.19 10.32
N VAL A 3 23.07 12.53 9.91
CA VAL A 3 23.89 11.72 9.01
C VAL A 3 24.83 10.85 9.82
N THR A 4 24.64 9.54 9.74
CA THR A 4 25.65 8.56 10.16
C THR A 4 26.32 8.01 8.91
N SER A 5 27.65 8.04 8.87
CA SER A 5 28.42 7.58 7.70
C SER A 5 28.41 6.05 7.61
N SER A 6 28.05 5.55 6.43
CA SER A 6 28.29 4.17 6.00
C SER A 6 28.11 4.10 4.48
N LYS A 7 29.25 4.09 3.77
CA LYS A 7 29.56 3.70 2.38
C LYS A 7 28.40 3.45 1.39
N ALA A 8 28.40 4.19 0.27
CA ALA A 8 28.65 3.68 -1.11
C ALA A 8 27.89 4.39 -2.28
N ARG A 9 28.69 5.03 -3.16
CA ARG A 9 28.64 5.16 -4.66
C ARG A 9 27.47 5.80 -5.45
N SER A 10 27.79 6.97 -6.05
CA SER A 10 27.68 7.45 -7.48
C SER A 10 26.36 7.28 -8.26
N THR A 11 25.82 8.21 -9.08
CA THR A 11 26.34 9.42 -9.79
C THR A 11 25.18 10.18 -10.48
N SER A 12 25.22 11.54 -10.42
CA SER A 12 24.81 12.62 -11.38
C SER A 12 23.40 12.61 -12.05
N VAL A 13 22.66 13.72 -12.31
CA VAL A 13 22.97 15.06 -12.86
C VAL A 13 21.88 16.11 -12.46
N ARG A 14 22.35 17.36 -12.22
CA ARG A 14 21.73 18.72 -12.19
C ARG A 14 20.46 18.99 -13.05
N ALA A 15 19.70 20.10 -12.95
CA ALA A 15 19.42 21.20 -12.01
C ALA A 15 18.47 22.17 -12.76
N ALA A 16 17.53 22.86 -12.07
CA ALA A 16 17.08 24.24 -12.37
C ALA A 16 15.99 24.72 -11.37
N ASP A 17 16.42 25.59 -10.45
CA ASP A 17 15.84 26.87 -10.01
C ASP A 17 14.32 27.06 -9.73
N ALA A 18 13.98 27.12 -8.43
CA ALA A 18 13.48 28.28 -7.65
C ALA A 18 12.48 29.33 -8.26
N PRO A 19 11.78 30.16 -7.43
CA PRO A 19 11.08 29.85 -6.17
C PRO A 19 9.74 30.63 -5.99
N LEU A 20 9.14 30.46 -4.79
CA LEU A 20 8.22 31.37 -4.08
C LEU A 20 6.75 31.50 -4.53
N GLY A 21 5.85 31.43 -3.54
CA GLY A 21 4.51 31.98 -3.67
C GLY A 21 3.50 31.38 -2.71
N VAL A 22 3.56 31.75 -1.43
CA VAL A 22 2.43 31.61 -0.52
C VAL A 22 1.27 32.44 -1.09
N ASN A 23 0.19 31.77 -1.48
CA ASN A 23 -1.14 32.35 -1.52
C ASN A 23 -2.17 31.23 -1.45
N ALA A 24 -2.97 31.25 -0.39
CA ALA A 24 -4.25 30.54 -0.37
C ALA A 24 -5.11 31.07 -1.54
N PRO A 25 -5.84 30.17 -2.22
CA PRO A 25 -7.28 30.32 -2.13
C PRO A 25 -8.01 28.97 -2.06
N GLY A 26 -9.24 29.06 -1.56
CA GLY A 26 -10.20 27.97 -1.57
C GLY A 26 -10.37 27.36 -2.96
N GLY A 27 -10.33 26.03 -3.00
CA GLY A 27 -10.54 25.24 -4.22
C GLY A 27 -11.11 23.88 -3.84
N ARG A 28 -12.42 23.75 -4.03
CA ARG A 28 -13.18 22.49 -3.94
C ARG A 28 -12.50 21.42 -4.81
N SER A 29 -11.86 20.42 -4.20
CA SER A 29 -11.36 19.23 -4.88
C SER A 29 -12.18 18.02 -4.46
N GLY A 30 -12.89 17.44 -5.43
CA GLY A 30 -13.74 16.27 -5.25
C GLY A 30 -12.94 14.98 -5.11
N GLY A 31 -12.44 14.70 -3.91
CA GLY A 31 -11.95 13.38 -3.52
C GLY A 31 -13.05 12.57 -2.86
N GLY A 32 -13.28 11.34 -3.33
CA GLY A 32 -14.24 10.42 -2.72
C GLY A 32 -14.02 10.31 -1.21
N ALA A 33 -15.06 10.64 -0.43
CA ALA A 33 -15.01 10.72 1.01
C ALA A 33 -14.53 9.38 1.61
N THR A 34 -13.33 9.39 2.19
CA THR A 34 -12.75 8.27 2.95
C THR A 34 -13.52 8.06 4.25
N SER A 35 -13.56 6.83 4.78
CA SER A 35 -14.17 6.52 6.08
C SER A 35 -13.68 7.43 7.22
N GLY A 36 -12.43 7.92 7.14
CA GLY A 36 -11.91 8.92 8.08
C GLY A 36 -12.57 10.31 7.98
N ALA A 37 -12.88 10.79 6.77
CA ALA A 37 -13.66 12.02 6.58
C ALA A 37 -15.14 11.85 7.00
N ARG A 38 -15.64 10.61 7.04
CA ARG A 38 -17.01 10.25 7.47
C ARG A 38 -17.14 10.30 8.99
N ALA A 39 -16.16 9.75 9.71
CA ALA A 39 -16.08 9.82 11.16
C ALA A 39 -15.97 11.27 11.67
N ALA A 40 -15.10 12.07 11.08
CA ALA A 40 -14.85 13.48 11.46
C ALA A 40 -16.01 14.45 11.14
N ARG A 41 -17.10 13.97 10.55
CA ARG A 41 -18.27 14.78 10.17
C ARG A 41 -19.54 14.33 10.86
N LEU A 42 -19.74 13.02 10.97
CA LEU A 42 -20.71 12.45 11.89
C LEU A 42 -20.39 12.88 13.32
N SER A 43 -19.08 13.08 13.56
CA SER A 43 -18.61 13.68 14.77
C SER A 43 -19.15 15.12 14.92
N ARG A 44 -18.75 16.01 14.01
CA ARG A 44 -19.09 17.44 14.00
C ARG A 44 -20.59 17.77 14.04
N VAL A 45 -21.47 16.83 13.66
CA VAL A 45 -22.93 17.01 13.63
C VAL A 45 -23.61 16.48 14.89
N LEU A 46 -23.05 15.51 15.61
CA LEU A 46 -23.73 14.85 16.75
C LEU A 46 -23.10 15.10 18.11
N LEU A 47 -21.80 15.38 18.20
CA LEU A 47 -21.11 15.62 19.47
C LEU A 47 -20.12 16.78 19.26
N GLY A 48 -19.77 17.54 20.30
CA GLY A 48 -19.02 18.80 20.19
C GLY A 48 -17.72 18.84 21.01
N ASN A 49 -17.05 17.70 21.18
CA ASN A 49 -15.80 17.51 21.93
C ASN A 49 -14.68 16.71 21.16
N ASP A 50 -13.51 17.29 20.95
CA ASP A 50 -12.48 16.74 20.05
C ASP A 50 -11.98 15.29 20.37
N SER A 51 -12.25 14.78 21.58
CA SER A 51 -11.86 13.43 22.02
C SER A 51 -12.61 12.25 21.36
N TRP A 52 -13.84 12.45 20.91
CA TRP A 52 -14.64 11.37 20.30
C TRP A 52 -14.53 11.35 18.76
N GLU A 53 -14.06 12.43 18.13
CA GLU A 53 -13.72 12.43 16.69
C GLU A 53 -12.60 11.41 16.38
N LEU A 54 -11.56 11.39 17.22
CA LEU A 54 -10.45 10.44 17.13
C LEU A 54 -10.89 8.99 17.33
N LYS A 55 -11.86 8.75 18.23
CA LYS A 55 -12.41 7.41 18.49
C LYS A 55 -13.31 6.93 17.36
N LEU A 56 -14.13 7.80 16.77
CA LEU A 56 -14.94 7.47 15.59
C LEU A 56 -14.06 7.16 14.38
N LEU A 57 -12.96 7.90 14.22
CA LEU A 57 -12.00 7.69 13.14
C LEU A 57 -11.24 6.38 13.34
N SER A 58 -10.99 5.99 14.59
CA SER A 58 -10.40 4.69 14.90
C SER A 58 -11.36 3.52 14.71
N LEU A 59 -12.63 3.71 15.07
CA LEU A 59 -13.72 2.75 14.87
C LEU A 59 -13.99 2.49 13.38
N GLY A 60 -14.02 3.54 12.57
CA GLY A 60 -14.27 3.42 11.12
C GLY A 60 -13.21 2.61 10.40
N VAL A 61 -11.94 2.76 10.78
CA VAL A 61 -10.84 1.92 10.25
C VAL A 61 -10.95 0.48 10.78
N GLY A 62 -11.35 0.29 12.04
CA GLY A 62 -11.60 -1.04 12.59
C GLY A 62 -12.72 -1.79 11.84
N TRP A 63 -13.78 -1.08 11.46
CA TRP A 63 -14.87 -1.63 10.65
C TRP A 63 -14.39 -2.02 9.23
N GLU A 64 -13.60 -1.17 8.57
CA GLU A 64 -13.01 -1.51 7.26
C GLU A 64 -12.05 -2.71 7.35
N LEU A 65 -11.27 -2.82 8.41
CA LEU A 65 -10.40 -3.97 8.70
C LEU A 65 -11.21 -5.26 8.87
N PHE A 66 -12.27 -5.21 9.68
CA PHE A 66 -13.17 -6.35 9.87
C PHE A 66 -13.82 -6.78 8.55
N GLN A 67 -14.36 -5.83 7.79
CA GLN A 67 -15.05 -6.11 6.53
C GLN A 67 -14.12 -6.72 5.48
N THR A 68 -12.86 -6.26 5.41
CA THR A 68 -11.86 -6.79 4.48
C THR A 68 -11.32 -8.15 4.91
N ALA A 69 -11.08 -8.37 6.19
CA ALA A 69 -10.74 -9.69 6.73
C ALA A 69 -11.87 -10.69 6.46
N PHE A 70 -13.12 -10.29 6.67
CA PHE A 70 -14.29 -11.11 6.39
C PHE A 70 -14.42 -11.43 4.89
N ALA A 71 -14.19 -10.45 4.01
CA ALA A 71 -14.14 -10.68 2.57
C ALA A 71 -13.05 -11.70 2.17
N LEU A 72 -11.87 -11.60 2.78
CA LEU A 72 -10.74 -12.52 2.53
C LEU A 72 -11.06 -13.94 3.00
N VAL A 73 -11.69 -14.11 4.16
CA VAL A 73 -12.15 -15.41 4.65
C VAL A 73 -13.16 -16.03 3.67
N VAL A 74 -14.14 -15.25 3.21
CA VAL A 74 -15.14 -15.75 2.24
C VAL A 74 -14.50 -16.12 0.90
N SER A 75 -13.52 -15.33 0.43
CA SER A 75 -12.74 -15.69 -0.77
C SER A 75 -11.89 -16.94 -0.57
N ALA A 76 -11.27 -17.13 0.60
CA ALA A 76 -10.52 -18.35 0.92
C ALA A 76 -11.43 -19.58 0.99
N LEU A 77 -12.62 -19.45 1.59
CA LEU A 77 -13.64 -20.50 1.63
C LEU A 77 -14.09 -20.89 0.21
N TYR A 78 -14.19 -19.92 -0.71
CA TYR A 78 -14.49 -20.20 -2.12
C TYR A 78 -13.37 -21.01 -2.80
N VAL A 79 -12.10 -20.67 -2.56
CA VAL A 79 -10.97 -21.47 -3.06
C VAL A 79 -11.02 -22.88 -2.49
N LEU A 80 -11.24 -23.04 -1.18
CA LEU A 80 -11.40 -24.33 -0.52
C LEU A 80 -12.57 -25.15 -1.08
N GLN A 81 -13.68 -24.51 -1.41
CA GLN A 81 -14.83 -25.17 -2.05
C GLN A 81 -14.50 -25.74 -3.43
N THR A 82 -13.51 -25.15 -4.12
CA THR A 82 -13.05 -25.66 -5.41
C THR A 82 -12.36 -27.02 -5.26
N TYR A 83 -11.71 -27.25 -4.12
CA TYR A 83 -11.07 -28.52 -3.79
C TYR A 83 -12.04 -29.51 -3.10
N HIS A 84 -12.96 -29.01 -2.27
CA HIS A 84 -13.91 -29.82 -1.51
C HIS A 84 -15.36 -29.37 -1.77
N PRO A 85 -16.03 -29.89 -2.82
CA PRO A 85 -17.38 -29.45 -3.20
C PRO A 85 -18.47 -29.82 -2.17
N ALA A 86 -18.18 -30.70 -1.21
CA ALA A 86 -19.13 -31.13 -0.17
C ALA A 86 -19.31 -30.11 0.98
N MET A 87 -18.50 -29.05 1.04
CA MET A 87 -18.57 -28.06 2.11
C MET A 87 -19.68 -27.03 1.86
N SER A 88 -20.63 -26.90 2.78
CA SER A 88 -21.72 -25.92 2.70
C SER A 88 -21.25 -24.53 3.15
N THR A 89 -21.00 -23.64 2.18
CA THR A 89 -20.56 -22.24 2.41
C THR A 89 -21.69 -21.21 2.30
N ASP A 90 -22.93 -21.67 2.05
CA ASP A 90 -24.07 -20.79 1.75
C ASP A 90 -24.41 -19.81 2.89
N GLY A 91 -24.20 -20.20 4.16
CA GLY A 91 -24.41 -19.32 5.31
C GLY A 91 -23.42 -18.15 5.36
N PHE A 92 -22.14 -18.40 5.06
CA PHE A 92 -21.12 -17.36 5.01
C PHE A 92 -21.32 -16.42 3.82
N ASP A 93 -21.75 -16.95 2.68
CA ASP A 93 -22.10 -16.15 1.50
C ASP A 93 -23.27 -15.20 1.77
N LEU A 94 -24.31 -15.69 2.46
CA LEU A 94 -25.46 -14.88 2.85
C LEU A 94 -25.07 -13.80 3.86
N ALA A 95 -24.28 -14.15 4.87
CA ALA A 95 -23.77 -13.19 5.85
C ALA A 95 -22.94 -12.08 5.16
N ALA A 96 -22.06 -12.44 4.23
CA ALA A 96 -21.30 -11.48 3.42
C ALA A 96 -22.20 -10.57 2.58
N LEU A 97 -23.23 -11.15 1.94
CA LEU A 97 -24.18 -10.36 1.18
C LEU A 97 -24.90 -9.32 2.06
N VAL A 98 -25.41 -9.73 3.24
CA VAL A 98 -26.13 -8.84 4.16
C VAL A 98 -25.21 -7.75 4.68
N VAL A 99 -24.03 -8.10 5.19
CA VAL A 99 -23.08 -7.13 5.76
C VAL A 99 -22.62 -6.11 4.71
N PHE A 100 -22.27 -6.55 3.50
CA PHE A 100 -21.80 -5.64 2.46
C PHE A 100 -22.92 -4.77 1.87
N THR A 101 -24.13 -5.30 1.76
CA THR A 101 -25.29 -4.53 1.29
C THR A 101 -25.69 -3.48 2.34
N ALA A 102 -25.72 -3.84 3.62
CA ALA A 102 -26.00 -2.92 4.71
C ALA A 102 -24.98 -1.78 4.75
N ASP A 103 -23.68 -2.11 4.65
CA ASP A 103 -22.60 -1.12 4.60
C ASP A 103 -22.75 -0.17 3.39
N TYR A 104 -23.08 -0.69 2.20
CA TYR A 104 -23.31 0.15 1.02
C TYR A 104 -24.52 1.08 1.19
N LEU A 105 -25.64 0.58 1.73
CA LEU A 105 -26.85 1.37 1.95
C LEU A 105 -26.66 2.45 3.01
N LEU A 106 -25.97 2.12 4.12
CA LEU A 106 -25.60 3.09 5.15
C LEU A 106 -24.71 4.19 4.57
N ASN A 107 -23.71 3.84 3.76
CA ASN A 107 -22.84 4.82 3.10
C ASN A 107 -23.61 5.69 2.10
N LEU A 108 -24.56 5.12 1.35
CA LEU A 108 -25.43 5.86 0.44
C LEU A 108 -26.34 6.85 1.19
N TYR A 109 -26.84 6.46 2.36
CA TYR A 109 -27.68 7.31 3.22
C TYR A 109 -26.90 8.47 3.83
N CYS A 110 -25.67 8.22 4.29
CA CYS A 110 -24.83 9.24 4.94
C CYS A 110 -24.19 10.24 3.96
N CYS A 111 -24.26 10.03 2.64
CA CYS A 111 -23.65 10.92 1.66
C CYS A 111 -24.55 12.11 1.28
N GLU A 112 -23.99 13.32 1.31
CA GLU A 112 -24.69 14.55 0.90
C GLU A 112 -25.16 14.51 -0.56
N ASN A 113 -24.32 13.96 -1.46
CA ASN A 113 -24.60 13.87 -2.90
C ASN A 113 -24.62 12.41 -3.36
N ARG A 114 -25.83 11.83 -3.42
CA ARG A 114 -26.05 10.41 -3.77
C ARG A 114 -25.51 10.04 -5.15
N PHE A 115 -25.73 10.89 -6.16
CA PHE A 115 -25.25 10.63 -7.54
C PHE A 115 -23.72 10.60 -7.63
N LYS A 116 -23.05 11.56 -6.98
CA LYS A 116 -21.58 11.61 -6.95
C LYS A 116 -21.01 10.42 -6.19
N PHE A 117 -21.72 9.94 -5.16
CA PHE A 117 -21.33 8.73 -4.44
C PHE A 117 -21.44 7.48 -5.32
N VAL A 118 -22.56 7.27 -6.01
CA VAL A 118 -22.75 6.09 -6.87
C VAL A 118 -21.74 6.05 -8.02
N LEU A 119 -21.40 7.21 -8.60
CA LEU A 119 -20.39 7.33 -9.67
C LEU A 119 -18.94 7.28 -9.17
N ALA A 120 -18.68 7.25 -7.86
CA ALA A 120 -17.33 7.14 -7.35
C ALA A 120 -16.79 5.72 -7.61
N PHE A 121 -15.55 5.63 -8.12
CA PHE A 121 -14.91 4.35 -8.44
C PHE A 121 -15.04 3.30 -7.33
N MET A 122 -14.84 3.70 -6.07
CA MET A 122 -14.97 2.78 -4.93
C MET A 122 -16.39 2.26 -4.74
N SER A 123 -17.40 3.11 -4.90
CA SER A 123 -18.80 2.71 -4.79
C SER A 123 -19.22 1.81 -5.95
N ILE A 124 -18.70 2.07 -7.16
CA ILE A 124 -18.90 1.18 -8.31
C ILE A 124 -18.36 -0.22 -7.99
N MET A 125 -17.18 -0.31 -7.36
CA MET A 125 -16.62 -1.61 -6.93
C MET A 125 -17.51 -2.33 -5.90
N ASP A 126 -18.15 -1.60 -4.97
CA ASP A 126 -19.11 -2.22 -4.04
C ASP A 126 -20.32 -2.75 -4.77
N VAL A 127 -20.90 -1.96 -5.68
CA VAL A 127 -22.06 -2.38 -6.48
C VAL A 127 -21.70 -3.62 -7.31
N LEU A 128 -20.54 -3.62 -7.97
CA LEU A 128 -20.05 -4.72 -8.80
C LEU A 128 -19.87 -6.02 -8.00
N THR A 129 -19.63 -5.93 -6.69
CA THR A 129 -19.46 -7.11 -5.82
C THR A 129 -20.77 -7.54 -5.14
N ILE A 130 -21.70 -6.62 -4.91
CA ILE A 130 -23.00 -6.88 -4.27
C ILE A 130 -24.01 -7.43 -5.29
N VAL A 131 -24.17 -6.79 -6.44
CA VAL A 131 -25.23 -7.10 -7.42
C VAL A 131 -25.19 -8.58 -7.86
N PRO A 132 -24.04 -9.14 -8.25
CA PRO A 132 -23.98 -10.54 -8.70
C PRO A 132 -24.26 -11.53 -7.57
N SER A 133 -23.95 -11.16 -6.33
CA SER A 133 -24.23 -11.96 -5.15
C SER A 133 -25.74 -12.02 -4.85
N ILE A 134 -26.45 -10.92 -5.07
CA ILE A 134 -27.93 -10.88 -4.99
C ILE A 134 -28.54 -11.76 -6.08
N VAL A 135 -28.05 -11.63 -7.32
CA VAL A 135 -28.54 -12.42 -8.46
C VAL A 135 -28.34 -13.92 -8.24
N ASP A 136 -27.16 -14.35 -7.79
CA ASP A 136 -26.90 -15.76 -7.46
C ASP A 136 -27.83 -16.28 -6.35
N HIS A 137 -28.05 -15.47 -5.30
CA HIS A 137 -28.94 -15.85 -4.21
C HIS A 137 -30.41 -16.01 -4.66
N ILE A 138 -30.91 -15.09 -5.49
CA ILE A 138 -32.28 -15.16 -6.05
C ILE A 138 -32.42 -16.38 -6.97
N ASN A 139 -31.43 -16.67 -7.81
CA ASN A 139 -31.47 -17.79 -8.75
C ASN A 139 -31.50 -19.13 -8.04
N ARG A 140 -30.64 -19.33 -7.04
CA ARG A 140 -30.63 -20.54 -6.19
C ARG A 140 -31.99 -20.78 -5.53
N ARG A 141 -32.62 -19.72 -5.00
CA ARG A 141 -33.95 -19.80 -4.39
C ARG A 141 -35.07 -20.09 -5.39
N SER A 142 -34.90 -19.65 -6.63
CA SER A 142 -35.86 -19.84 -7.73
C SER A 142 -35.71 -21.19 -8.45
N GLY A 143 -34.78 -22.05 -8.01
CA GLY A 143 -34.52 -23.35 -8.67
C GLY A 143 -33.89 -23.24 -10.07
N ARG A 144 -33.52 -22.02 -10.50
CA ARG A 144 -32.74 -21.80 -11.74
C ARG A 144 -31.29 -22.09 -11.40
N GLY A 145 -30.67 -23.03 -12.11
CA GLY A 145 -29.32 -23.52 -11.82
C GLY A 145 -28.31 -22.39 -11.55
N ALA A 146 -27.36 -22.64 -10.65
CA ALA A 146 -26.33 -21.67 -10.31
C ALA A 146 -25.43 -21.40 -11.52
N TYR A 147 -25.28 -20.14 -11.90
CA TYR A 147 -24.39 -19.76 -12.99
C TYR A 147 -22.92 -19.79 -12.52
N PRO A 148 -22.02 -20.59 -13.14
CA PRO A 148 -20.62 -20.65 -12.75
C PRO A 148 -19.91 -19.28 -12.83
N PHE A 149 -20.27 -18.44 -13.81
CA PHE A 149 -19.69 -17.11 -13.99
C PHE A 149 -19.99 -16.16 -12.82
N LEU A 150 -21.15 -16.29 -12.14
CA LEU A 150 -21.51 -15.45 -10.99
C LEU A 150 -20.63 -15.77 -9.77
N ARG A 151 -20.14 -17.01 -9.67
CA ARG A 151 -19.25 -17.43 -8.58
C ARG A 151 -17.90 -16.72 -8.66
N PHE A 152 -17.39 -16.49 -9.87
CA PHE A 152 -16.15 -15.77 -10.10
C PHE A 152 -16.21 -14.31 -9.60
N ILE A 153 -17.34 -13.62 -9.79
CA ILE A 153 -17.46 -12.20 -9.38
C ILE A 153 -17.27 -12.04 -7.86
N ARG A 154 -17.43 -13.11 -7.07
CA ARG A 154 -17.12 -13.12 -5.64
C ARG A 154 -15.62 -12.89 -5.37
N VAL A 155 -14.72 -13.28 -6.27
CA VAL A 155 -13.27 -13.03 -6.18
C VAL A 155 -12.96 -11.53 -6.37
N LEU A 156 -13.79 -10.79 -7.12
CA LEU A 156 -13.65 -9.33 -7.23
C LEU A 156 -13.80 -8.61 -5.88
N ARG A 157 -14.34 -9.26 -4.85
CA ARG A 157 -14.37 -8.73 -3.47
C ARG A 157 -12.96 -8.48 -2.93
N LEU A 158 -11.93 -9.17 -3.43
CA LEU A 158 -10.53 -8.91 -3.07
C LEU A 158 -10.08 -7.49 -3.47
N LEU A 159 -10.74 -6.83 -4.44
CA LEU A 159 -10.48 -5.42 -4.75
C LEU A 159 -10.77 -4.49 -3.57
N ARG A 160 -11.57 -4.92 -2.60
CA ARG A 160 -11.80 -4.17 -1.35
C ARG A 160 -10.53 -4.08 -0.49
N LEU A 161 -9.53 -4.94 -0.69
CA LEU A 161 -8.21 -4.81 -0.03
C LEU A 161 -7.57 -3.45 -0.33
N ILE A 162 -7.86 -2.84 -1.48
CA ILE A 162 -7.39 -1.50 -1.84
C ILE A 162 -7.90 -0.43 -0.86
N ARG A 163 -9.03 -0.65 -0.18
CA ARG A 163 -9.55 0.27 0.84
C ARG A 163 -8.71 0.21 2.12
N LEU A 164 -8.40 -1.01 2.56
CA LEU A 164 -7.52 -1.25 3.70
C LEU A 164 -6.15 -0.63 3.48
N LEU A 165 -5.64 -0.64 2.24
CA LEU A 165 -4.40 0.04 1.90
C LEU A 165 -4.45 1.54 2.11
N ARG A 166 -5.53 2.20 1.69
CA ARG A 166 -5.71 3.64 1.90
C ARG A 166 -5.92 3.98 3.39
N ALA A 167 -6.62 3.12 4.11
CA ALA A 167 -6.89 3.31 5.54
C ALA A 167 -5.63 3.06 6.40
N ALA A 168 -4.86 2.03 6.08
CA ALA A 168 -3.61 1.68 6.75
C ALA A 168 -2.49 2.69 6.44
N GLY A 169 -2.40 3.18 5.20
CA GLY A 169 -1.45 4.23 4.80
C GLY A 169 -1.64 5.56 5.53
N SER A 170 -2.80 5.77 6.18
CA SER A 170 -3.08 6.96 6.99
C SER A 170 -2.49 6.89 8.41
N ARG A 171 -2.03 5.73 8.88
CA ARG A 171 -1.54 5.55 10.26
C ARG A 171 -0.05 5.27 10.29
N SER A 172 0.74 6.31 10.57
CA SER A 172 2.04 6.30 11.27
C SER A 172 2.99 5.11 11.02
N VAL A 173 3.07 4.60 9.81
CA VAL A 173 4.17 3.75 9.34
C VAL A 173 4.98 4.63 8.40
N SER A 174 6.31 4.64 8.54
CA SER A 174 7.23 5.42 7.69
C SER A 174 6.72 5.43 6.24
N GLY A 175 6.56 6.63 5.64
CA GLY A 175 5.82 6.81 4.39
C GLY A 175 6.18 5.81 3.28
N ALA A 176 7.46 5.42 3.20
CA ALA A 176 7.96 4.41 2.28
C ALA A 176 7.42 2.98 2.54
N CYS A 177 7.36 2.54 3.80
CA CYS A 177 6.95 1.17 4.14
C CYS A 177 5.44 0.97 3.91
N SER A 178 4.62 2.00 4.17
CA SER A 178 3.18 1.98 3.82
C SER A 178 2.93 1.93 2.32
N PHE A 179 3.81 2.57 1.54
CA PHE A 179 3.70 2.64 0.09
C PHE A 179 4.11 1.33 -0.58
N VAL A 180 5.20 0.71 -0.12
CA VAL A 180 5.61 -0.65 -0.53
C VAL A 180 4.49 -1.64 -0.25
N GLN A 181 3.91 -1.61 0.96
CA GLN A 181 2.78 -2.47 1.33
C GLN A 181 1.57 -2.26 0.41
N THR A 182 1.31 -1.01 0.00
CA THR A 182 0.24 -0.66 -0.94
C THR A 182 0.45 -1.27 -2.31
N ILE A 183 1.66 -1.21 -2.84
CA ILE A 183 1.96 -1.79 -4.15
C ILE A 183 1.88 -3.31 -4.11
N VAL A 184 2.47 -3.95 -3.09
CA VAL A 184 2.43 -5.41 -2.97
C VAL A 184 0.99 -5.91 -2.96
N LEU A 185 0.13 -5.33 -2.12
CA LEU A 185 -1.27 -5.75 -2.04
C LEU A 185 -2.08 -5.40 -3.30
N LEU A 186 -1.77 -4.31 -4.00
CA LEU A 186 -2.38 -4.00 -5.30
C LEU A 186 -2.01 -5.07 -6.33
N LEU A 187 -0.72 -5.41 -6.43
CA LEU A 187 -0.22 -6.44 -7.35
C LEU A 187 -0.83 -7.80 -7.05
N THR A 188 -0.85 -8.21 -5.77
CA THR A 188 -1.52 -9.45 -5.34
C THR A 188 -2.99 -9.44 -5.72
N SER A 189 -3.70 -8.33 -5.49
CA SER A 189 -5.12 -8.21 -5.87
C SER A 189 -5.31 -8.41 -7.37
N ILE A 190 -4.51 -7.74 -8.20
CA ILE A 190 -4.57 -7.85 -9.67
C ILE A 190 -4.39 -9.30 -10.11
N VAL A 191 -3.39 -10.01 -9.58
CA VAL A 191 -3.12 -11.41 -9.95
C VAL A 191 -4.30 -12.32 -9.59
N PHE A 192 -4.86 -12.19 -8.38
CA PHE A 192 -6.01 -13.00 -7.96
C PHE A 192 -7.26 -12.73 -8.81
N ILE A 193 -7.50 -11.47 -9.17
CA ILE A 193 -8.62 -11.12 -10.05
C ILE A 193 -8.41 -11.70 -11.45
N ALA A 194 -7.20 -11.56 -11.99
CA ALA A 194 -6.82 -12.09 -13.29
C ALA A 194 -7.07 -13.60 -13.35
N ALA A 195 -6.61 -14.32 -12.32
CA ALA A 195 -6.81 -15.75 -12.13
C ALA A 195 -8.30 -16.12 -12.09
N GLY A 196 -9.10 -15.34 -11.34
CA GLY A 196 -10.53 -15.53 -11.29
C GLY A 196 -11.21 -15.36 -12.66
N ILE A 197 -10.91 -14.26 -13.38
CA ILE A 197 -11.56 -13.98 -14.68
C ILE A 197 -11.20 -15.11 -15.66
N PHE A 198 -9.92 -15.50 -15.66
CA PHE A 198 -9.42 -16.59 -16.49
C PHE A 198 -10.11 -17.92 -16.18
N HIS A 199 -10.18 -18.28 -14.90
CA HIS A 199 -10.89 -19.48 -14.46
C HIS A 199 -12.35 -19.47 -14.89
N ALA A 200 -13.02 -18.32 -14.79
CA ALA A 200 -14.42 -18.19 -15.19
C ALA A 200 -14.62 -18.44 -16.69
N ALA A 201 -13.81 -17.79 -17.53
CA ALA A 201 -13.89 -17.90 -18.99
C ALA A 201 -13.60 -19.32 -19.48
N GLU A 202 -12.62 -19.99 -18.87
CA GLU A 202 -12.26 -21.36 -19.23
C GLU A 202 -13.23 -22.39 -18.64
N SER A 203 -13.74 -22.21 -17.43
CA SER A 203 -14.67 -23.16 -16.81
C SER A 203 -16.07 -23.16 -17.43
N SER A 204 -16.52 -22.04 -18.02
CA SER A 204 -17.84 -21.96 -18.65
C SER A 204 -17.89 -22.54 -20.07
N ASN A 205 -16.79 -22.46 -20.80
CA ASN A 205 -16.75 -22.72 -22.25
C ASN A 205 -15.81 -23.86 -22.68
N ARG A 206 -15.22 -24.61 -21.73
CA ARG A 206 -14.47 -25.83 -22.04
C ARG A 206 -15.40 -26.93 -22.54
N LEU A 207 -14.94 -27.69 -23.53
CA LEU A 207 -15.63 -28.89 -24.00
C LEU A 207 -15.50 -30.02 -22.98
N ALA A 208 -16.47 -30.95 -22.97
CA ALA A 208 -16.53 -32.06 -22.00
C ALA A 208 -15.30 -32.98 -22.01
N ASP A 209 -14.55 -33.05 -23.12
CA ASP A 209 -13.34 -33.86 -23.26
C ASP A 209 -12.06 -33.19 -22.70
N GLN A 210 -12.14 -31.93 -22.24
CA GLN A 210 -10.98 -31.19 -21.74
C GLN A 210 -10.88 -31.33 -20.22
N PRO A 211 -9.66 -31.46 -19.66
CA PRO A 211 -9.48 -31.58 -18.22
C PRO A 211 -10.03 -30.34 -17.52
N PRO A 212 -10.78 -30.50 -16.41
CA PRO A 212 -11.29 -29.38 -15.64
C PRO A 212 -10.12 -28.61 -15.03
N ILE A 213 -10.21 -27.28 -15.04
CA ILE A 213 -9.21 -26.42 -14.40
C ILE A 213 -9.66 -26.10 -12.98
N SER A 214 -8.75 -26.13 -12.02
CA SER A 214 -9.00 -25.59 -10.69
C SER A 214 -8.65 -24.10 -10.65
N TYR A 215 -9.15 -23.39 -9.63
CA TYR A 215 -8.74 -22.00 -9.39
C TYR A 215 -7.23 -21.88 -9.13
N GLY A 216 -6.63 -22.88 -8.48
CA GLY A 216 -5.19 -22.93 -8.24
C GLY A 216 -4.39 -22.99 -9.55
N ASP A 217 -4.87 -23.77 -10.51
CA ASP A 217 -4.26 -23.87 -11.85
C ASP A 217 -4.36 -22.56 -12.63
N ALA A 218 -5.53 -21.91 -12.55
CA ALA A 218 -5.73 -20.59 -13.15
C ALA A 218 -4.84 -19.52 -12.49
N LEU A 219 -4.64 -19.59 -11.18
CA LEU A 219 -3.74 -18.69 -10.46
C LEU A 219 -2.29 -18.92 -10.85
N TYR A 220 -1.87 -20.18 -10.95
CA TYR A 220 -0.55 -20.53 -11.43
C TYR A 220 -0.31 -20.04 -12.86
N PHE A 221 -1.24 -20.33 -13.78
CA PHE A 221 -1.16 -19.87 -15.17
C PHE A 221 -1.04 -18.34 -15.26
N MET A 222 -1.89 -17.60 -14.53
CA MET A 222 -1.82 -16.13 -14.54
C MET A 222 -0.54 -15.61 -13.89
N LEU A 223 -0.04 -16.23 -12.82
CA LEU A 223 1.21 -15.81 -12.18
C LEU A 223 2.41 -15.97 -13.12
N VAL A 224 2.52 -17.13 -13.78
CA VAL A 224 3.57 -17.44 -14.77
C VAL A 224 3.48 -16.52 -15.99
N THR A 225 2.27 -16.24 -16.46
CA THR A 225 2.03 -15.37 -17.63
C THR A 225 2.32 -13.91 -17.32
N LEU A 226 1.84 -13.40 -16.18
CA LEU A 226 2.05 -12.01 -15.78
C LEU A 226 3.49 -11.73 -15.35
N ALA A 227 4.21 -12.75 -14.84
CA ALA A 227 5.65 -12.69 -14.60
C ALA A 227 6.49 -12.78 -15.90
N ALA A 228 5.83 -12.93 -17.06
CA ALA A 228 6.47 -13.12 -18.36
C ALA A 228 7.43 -14.33 -18.43
N VAL A 229 7.20 -15.35 -17.60
CA VAL A 229 7.98 -16.60 -17.62
C VAL A 229 7.47 -17.53 -18.72
N GLY A 230 6.16 -17.76 -18.77
CA GLY A 230 5.51 -18.50 -19.85
C GLY A 230 6.02 -19.92 -20.07
N TYR A 231 5.96 -20.79 -19.05
CA TYR A 231 6.44 -22.19 -19.15
C TYR A 231 5.79 -23.01 -20.28
N GLY A 232 4.56 -22.65 -20.69
CA GLY A 232 3.85 -23.32 -21.78
C GLY A 232 3.26 -24.69 -21.39
N ASP A 233 3.26 -25.03 -20.11
CA ASP A 233 2.66 -26.22 -19.52
C ASP A 233 1.12 -26.15 -19.46
N MET A 234 0.57 -24.94 -19.30
CA MET A 234 -0.85 -24.66 -19.40
C MET A 234 -1.11 -23.54 -20.41
N LEU A 235 -2.17 -23.70 -21.21
CA LEU A 235 -2.56 -22.77 -22.26
C LEU A 235 -4.09 -22.58 -22.26
N PRO A 236 -4.59 -21.37 -22.54
CA PRO A 236 -6.02 -21.14 -22.74
C PRO A 236 -6.51 -21.90 -23.96
N LEU A 237 -7.54 -22.72 -23.77
CA LEU A 237 -8.15 -23.51 -24.84
C LEU A 237 -9.31 -22.75 -25.48
N THR A 238 -10.02 -21.94 -24.68
CA THR A 238 -11.19 -21.18 -25.12
C THR A 238 -10.80 -19.84 -25.77
N SER A 239 -11.62 -19.36 -26.71
CA SER A 239 -11.44 -18.03 -27.34
C SER A 239 -11.58 -16.91 -26.31
N GLU A 240 -12.51 -17.05 -25.36
CA GLU A 240 -12.69 -16.11 -24.26
C GLU A 240 -11.50 -16.09 -23.31
N GLY A 241 -10.98 -17.26 -22.93
CA GLY A 241 -9.77 -17.38 -22.10
C GLY A 241 -8.55 -16.73 -22.76
N LYS A 242 -8.40 -16.88 -24.09
CA LYS A 242 -7.36 -16.19 -24.87
C LYS A 242 -7.54 -14.67 -24.86
N ALA A 243 -8.76 -14.18 -25.05
CA ALA A 243 -9.06 -12.75 -25.01
C ALA A 243 -8.78 -12.14 -23.62
N VAL A 244 -9.18 -12.84 -22.56
CA VAL A 244 -8.92 -12.45 -21.17
C VAL A 244 -7.42 -12.41 -20.88
N ALA A 245 -6.68 -13.47 -21.25
CA ALA A 245 -5.24 -13.51 -21.06
C ALA A 245 -4.54 -12.34 -21.79
N ALA A 246 -4.90 -12.07 -23.04
CA ALA A 246 -4.36 -10.94 -23.81
C ALA A 246 -4.66 -9.59 -23.15
N ALA A 247 -5.91 -9.35 -22.72
CA ALA A 247 -6.28 -8.11 -22.04
C ALA A 247 -5.52 -7.93 -20.71
N MET A 248 -5.39 -9.01 -19.91
CA MET A 248 -4.68 -8.96 -18.63
C MET A 248 -3.17 -8.74 -18.78
N ILE A 249 -2.56 -9.23 -19.87
CA ILE A 249 -1.18 -8.91 -20.21
C ILE A 249 -1.04 -7.40 -20.45
N ILE A 250 -1.87 -6.80 -21.29
CA ILE A 250 -1.83 -5.35 -21.58
C ILE A 250 -1.98 -4.51 -20.31
N ILE A 251 -2.95 -4.85 -19.47
CA ILE A 251 -3.20 -4.16 -18.19
C ILE A 251 -1.97 -4.25 -17.28
N THR A 252 -1.41 -5.45 -17.13
CA THR A 252 -0.25 -5.69 -16.26
C THR A 252 0.99 -4.91 -16.72
N PHE A 253 1.30 -4.97 -18.01
CA PHE A 253 2.44 -4.25 -18.59
C PHE A 253 2.27 -2.72 -18.52
N THR A 254 1.05 -2.20 -18.37
CA THR A 254 0.81 -0.77 -18.21
C THR A 254 0.81 -0.34 -16.73
N VAL A 255 0.19 -1.13 -15.86
CA VAL A 255 -0.02 -0.76 -14.45
C VAL A 255 1.24 -1.01 -13.61
N ILE A 256 1.90 -2.16 -13.77
CA ILE A 256 3.06 -2.51 -12.92
C ILE A 256 4.20 -1.49 -13.07
N PRO A 257 4.67 -1.12 -14.29
CA PRO A 257 5.76 -0.18 -14.43
C PRO A 257 5.41 1.22 -13.90
N ARG A 258 4.15 1.65 -14.05
CA ARG A 258 3.69 2.94 -13.52
C ARG A 258 3.79 3.00 -12.00
N GLU A 259 3.32 1.96 -11.31
CA GLU A 259 3.38 1.92 -9.85
C GLU A 259 4.81 1.76 -9.34
N LEU A 260 5.64 0.96 -10.03
CA LEU A 260 7.07 0.84 -9.72
C LEU A 260 7.82 2.18 -9.91
N SER A 261 7.54 2.91 -10.98
CA SER A 261 8.10 4.24 -11.20
C SER A 261 7.71 5.22 -10.09
N ARG A 262 6.44 5.18 -9.66
CA ARG A 262 5.95 5.97 -8.53
C ARG A 262 6.65 5.60 -7.22
N LEU A 263 6.89 4.32 -6.98
CA LEU A 263 7.68 3.84 -5.84
C LEU A 263 9.09 4.39 -5.86
N ASN A 264 9.77 4.30 -7.00
CA ASN A 264 11.13 4.82 -7.15
C ASN A 264 11.18 6.33 -6.93
N GLN A 265 10.20 7.09 -7.42
CA GLN A 265 10.11 8.53 -7.15
C GLN A 265 9.92 8.82 -5.66
N LEU A 266 9.05 8.08 -4.97
CA LEU A 266 8.81 8.28 -3.54
C LEU A 266 10.00 7.86 -2.68
N LEU A 267 10.71 6.80 -3.07
CA LEU A 267 11.96 6.40 -2.43
C LEU A 267 13.06 7.42 -2.69
N ALA A 268 13.14 8.01 -3.89
CA ALA A 268 14.09 9.07 -4.22
C ALA A 268 13.82 10.36 -3.42
N LEU A 269 12.55 10.64 -3.06
CA LEU A 269 12.20 11.75 -2.17
C LEU A 269 12.55 11.48 -0.70
N GLN A 270 12.81 10.22 -0.32
CA GLN A 270 13.33 9.94 1.01
C GLN A 270 14.83 10.21 1.05
N SER A 271 15.21 11.31 1.71
CA SER A 271 16.62 11.61 1.96
C SER A 271 17.29 10.47 2.74
N GLN A 272 18.36 9.92 2.17
CA GLN A 272 19.25 8.93 2.82
C GLN A 272 19.85 9.44 4.15
N PHE A 273 19.86 10.76 4.33
CA PHE A 273 20.40 11.49 5.48
C PHE A 273 19.37 11.74 6.58
N ARG A 274 18.14 11.26 6.43
CA ARG A 274 17.07 11.38 7.43
C ARG A 274 16.98 10.10 8.28
N LYS A 275 18.06 9.79 9.01
CA LYS A 275 18.07 8.69 9.99
C LYS A 275 17.81 9.22 11.40
N VAL A 276 17.28 8.38 12.28
CA VAL A 276 17.12 8.70 13.70
C VAL A 276 18.36 8.17 14.43
N TYR A 277 19.09 9.06 15.11
CA TYR A 277 20.19 8.65 15.97
C TYR A 277 19.62 7.99 17.24
N GLN A 278 20.10 6.78 17.55
CA GLN A 278 19.75 6.07 18.78
C GLN A 278 20.89 6.26 19.79
N PRO A 279 20.68 7.00 20.90
CA PRO A 279 21.72 7.23 21.88
C PRO A 279 22.07 5.93 22.62
N VAL A 280 23.36 5.66 22.79
CA VAL A 280 23.84 4.54 23.59
C VAL A 280 23.99 5.02 25.04
N VAL A 281 23.34 4.34 25.98
CA VAL A 281 23.40 4.69 27.41
C VAL A 281 24.86 4.61 27.90
N GLY A 282 25.34 5.69 28.51
CA GLY A 282 26.71 5.78 29.03
C GLY A 282 27.75 6.28 28.02
N ASN A 283 27.38 6.51 26.75
CA ASN A 283 28.29 7.06 25.76
C ASN A 283 27.87 8.50 25.39
N PRO A 284 28.65 9.53 25.77
CA PRO A 284 28.33 10.92 25.41
C PRO A 284 28.41 11.09 23.89
N HIS A 285 27.56 11.96 23.34
CA HIS A 285 27.57 12.30 21.91
C HIS A 285 27.52 13.83 21.76
N VAL A 286 28.09 14.34 20.68
CA VAL A 286 28.09 15.78 20.37
C VAL A 286 27.08 16.02 19.26
N LEU A 287 26.20 17.00 19.49
CA LEU A 287 25.22 17.44 18.50
C LEU A 287 25.71 18.73 17.86
N VAL A 288 25.97 18.70 16.55
CA VAL A 288 26.34 19.88 15.77
C VAL A 288 25.11 20.38 15.03
N VAL A 289 24.60 21.55 15.41
CA VAL A 289 23.42 22.17 14.78
C VAL A 289 23.87 23.44 14.06
N GLY A 290 23.43 23.63 12.81
CA GLY A 290 23.73 24.85 12.07
C GLY A 290 23.79 24.65 10.55
N HIS A 291 24.20 25.71 9.86
CA HIS A 291 24.39 25.70 8.42
C HIS A 291 25.82 25.23 8.11
N VAL A 292 25.95 23.93 7.82
CA VAL A 292 27.24 23.32 7.46
C VAL A 292 27.33 23.27 5.94
N SER A 293 27.67 24.39 5.32
CA SER A 293 27.70 24.52 3.86
C SER A 293 29.09 24.37 3.27
N GLU A 294 30.12 24.69 4.05
CA GLU A 294 31.51 24.61 3.63
C GLU A 294 32.22 23.41 4.26
N PRO A 295 32.81 22.50 3.46
CA PRO A 295 33.55 21.34 3.96
C PRO A 295 34.74 21.73 4.85
N ARG A 296 35.37 22.87 4.60
CA ARG A 296 36.56 23.33 5.34
C ARG A 296 36.25 23.63 6.81
N CYS A 297 35.15 24.34 7.07
CA CYS A 297 34.74 24.66 8.43
C CYS A 297 34.45 23.39 9.24
N LEU A 298 33.84 22.39 8.61
CA LEU A 298 33.57 21.10 9.25
C LEU A 298 34.85 20.29 9.48
N LEU A 299 35.80 20.33 8.54
CA LEU A 299 37.10 19.68 8.68
C LEU A 299 37.92 20.31 9.81
N ASP A 300 37.98 21.63 9.90
CA ASP A 300 38.71 22.33 10.96
C ASP A 300 38.09 22.02 12.33
N PHE A 301 36.75 21.96 12.40
CA PHE A 301 36.04 21.51 13.59
C PHE A 301 36.37 20.06 13.95
N PHE A 302 36.38 19.13 12.99
CA PHE A 302 36.74 17.73 13.27
C PHE A 302 38.20 17.55 13.66
N ARG A 303 39.13 18.29 13.05
CA ARG A 303 40.55 18.28 13.44
C ARG A 303 40.74 18.75 14.87
N GLU A 304 40.05 19.81 15.26
CA GLU A 304 40.13 20.36 16.61
C GLU A 304 39.42 19.45 17.62
N LEU A 305 38.25 18.90 17.28
CA LEU A 305 37.47 18.04 18.17
C LEU A 305 38.14 16.67 18.39
N TYR A 306 38.61 16.02 17.32
CA TYR A 306 39.23 14.69 17.36
C TYR A 306 40.76 14.74 17.49
N HIS A 307 41.33 15.87 17.94
CA HIS A 307 42.76 15.99 18.18
C HIS A 307 43.22 14.96 19.22
N PRO A 308 44.35 14.24 19.00
CA PRO A 308 44.82 13.17 19.89
C PRO A 308 45.08 13.64 21.33
N ASP A 309 45.38 14.93 21.52
CA ASP A 309 45.66 15.51 22.83
C ASP A 309 44.38 15.79 23.66
N ARG A 310 43.19 15.64 23.08
CA ARG A 310 41.93 15.86 23.79
C ARG A 310 41.46 14.58 24.48
N LEU A 311 41.35 14.66 25.80
CA LEU A 311 40.83 13.59 26.67
C LEU A 311 39.48 13.99 27.26
N LEU A 312 38.53 13.06 27.30
CA LEU A 312 37.26 13.20 27.98
C LEU A 312 37.33 12.52 29.34
N GLU A 313 37.15 13.29 30.40
CA GLU A 313 36.88 12.77 31.73
C GLU A 313 35.37 12.69 31.94
N THR A 314 34.83 11.47 31.95
CA THR A 314 33.41 11.25 32.27
C THR A 314 33.33 10.23 33.41
N GLY A 315 32.89 10.68 34.59
CA GLY A 315 32.66 9.78 35.73
C GLY A 315 33.91 9.04 36.26
N GLY A 316 35.11 9.62 36.12
CA GLY A 316 36.36 9.04 36.61
C GLY A 316 37.10 8.12 35.62
N ALA A 317 36.54 7.89 34.42
CA ALA A 317 37.23 7.22 33.32
C ALA A 317 37.74 8.25 32.30
N VAL A 318 39.04 8.17 31.97
CA VAL A 318 39.69 8.97 30.93
C VAL A 318 39.57 8.23 29.61
N SER A 319 38.81 8.79 28.66
CA SER A 319 38.61 8.22 27.32
C SER A 319 39.16 9.19 26.28
N ALA A 320 39.77 8.69 25.21
CA ALA A 320 40.15 9.56 24.09
C ALA A 320 38.89 10.13 23.40
N LEU A 321 38.90 11.42 23.03
CA LEU A 321 37.78 12.02 22.25
C LEU A 321 37.57 11.36 20.88
N SER A 322 38.56 10.60 20.39
CA SER A 322 38.54 9.92 19.09
C SER A 322 37.29 9.09 18.85
N ASP A 323 36.70 8.56 19.91
CA ASP A 323 35.59 7.60 19.83
C ASP A 323 34.21 8.26 20.04
N LEU A 324 34.16 9.58 20.22
CA LEU A 324 32.93 10.26 20.53
C LEU A 324 32.05 10.45 19.27
N PRO A 325 30.83 9.89 19.23
CA PRO A 325 29.94 10.04 18.09
C PRO A 325 29.47 11.50 17.93
N CYS A 326 29.70 12.06 16.75
CA CYS A 326 29.22 13.39 16.37
C CYS A 326 27.98 13.26 15.47
N VAL A 327 26.88 13.88 15.89
CA VAL A 327 25.61 13.90 15.17
C VAL A 327 25.40 15.31 14.61
N ILE A 328 25.46 15.45 13.30
CA ILE A 328 25.16 16.72 12.64
C ILE A 328 23.66 16.83 12.43
N VAL A 329 23.09 18.02 12.57
CA VAL A 329 21.70 18.34 12.26
C VAL A 329 21.65 19.64 11.44
N ALA A 330 21.57 19.50 10.12
CA ALA A 330 21.36 20.60 9.18
C ALA A 330 19.95 20.59 8.57
N PRO A 331 19.46 21.73 8.03
CA PRO A 331 18.20 21.82 7.29
C PRO A 331 18.31 21.35 5.83
N ASP A 332 19.49 21.45 5.23
CA ASP A 332 19.77 21.13 3.83
C ASP A 332 20.52 19.79 3.68
N GLU A 333 20.41 19.16 2.51
CA GLU A 333 21.19 17.95 2.23
C GLU A 333 22.69 18.28 2.14
N PRO A 334 23.57 17.46 2.72
CA PRO A 334 25.00 17.72 2.71
C PRO A 334 25.55 17.65 1.27
N PRO A 335 26.36 18.65 0.84
CA PRO A 335 27.07 18.59 -0.43
C PRO A 335 28.05 17.42 -0.45
N GLU A 336 28.42 16.93 -1.64
CA GLU A 336 29.30 15.76 -1.82
C GLU A 336 30.62 15.86 -1.03
N GLY A 337 31.19 17.07 -0.89
CA GLY A 337 32.39 17.29 -0.09
C GLY A 337 32.21 17.01 1.40
N ILE A 338 31.02 17.30 1.96
CA ILE A 338 30.68 16.97 3.35
C ILE A 338 30.38 15.49 3.48
N VAL A 339 29.72 14.88 2.49
CA VAL A 339 29.48 13.43 2.49
C VAL A 339 30.81 12.65 2.50
N ALA A 340 31.77 13.06 1.68
CA ALA A 340 33.12 12.49 1.66
C ALA A 340 33.83 12.66 3.02
N LEU A 341 33.70 13.84 3.65
CA LEU A 341 34.24 14.11 4.99
C LEU A 341 33.57 13.23 6.07
N LEU A 342 32.28 12.93 5.94
CA LEU A 342 31.58 12.07 6.89
C LEU A 342 31.99 10.61 6.74
N GLU A 343 32.21 10.13 5.51
CA GLU A 343 32.76 8.79 5.26
C GLU A 343 34.21 8.65 5.77
N HIS A 344 34.99 9.73 5.70
CA HIS A 344 36.38 9.80 6.12
C HIS A 344 36.70 11.09 6.88
N PRO A 345 36.41 11.17 8.21
CA PRO A 345 36.55 12.40 8.98
C PRO A 345 37.99 12.91 9.18
N MET A 346 39.00 12.15 8.74
CA MET A 346 40.42 12.40 9.01
C MET A 346 41.34 12.26 7.78
N LEU A 347 40.79 12.11 6.56
CA LEU A 347 41.56 12.06 5.30
C LEU A 347 41.45 13.35 4.48
#